data_AF-A0A1H7SAS2-F1
#
_entry.id   AF-A0A1H7SAS2-F1
#
_cell.length_a   1.000
_cell.length_b   1.000
_cell.length_c   1.000
_cell.angle_alpha   90.00
_cell.angle_beta   90.00
_cell.angle_gamma   90.00
#
_symmetry.space_group_name_H-M   'P 1'
#
loop_
_entity.id
_entity.type
_entity.pdbx_description
1 polymer ?
#
loop_
_entity_poly.entity_id
_entity_poly.type
_entity_poly.pdbx_seq_one_letter_code
_entity_poly.pdbx_strand_id
1 'polypeptide(L)'
;MLKRPYDRQDYLLLFIFSGILGLAAKFIRRINHVECDLVRILLGSFPSFFAVIGIAFLSLAYTKVKHQKGIFFCFLGSLIYEFEQVWSSRVFDIYDIIALLLGYLFALAVYNYGKPNISNTLELKSSSCIDYVEK
;
A
#
# COMPACT_ATOMS: atom_id res chain seq x y z
N MET A 1 -23.75 11.14 2.04
CA MET A 1 -23.47 9.70 1.82
C MET A 1 -22.41 9.29 2.82
N LEU A 2 -22.76 8.50 3.84
CA LEU A 2 -21.81 8.08 4.89
C LEU A 2 -20.79 7.11 4.28
N LYS A 3 -19.50 7.43 4.42
CA LYS A 3 -18.41 6.62 3.91
C LYS A 3 -18.15 5.44 4.84
N ARG A 4 -18.26 4.21 4.33
CA ARG A 4 -17.89 2.99 5.06
C ARG A 4 -16.36 2.92 5.24
N PRO A 5 -15.85 2.60 6.44
CA PRO A 5 -14.42 2.41 6.66
C PRO A 5 -13.92 1.14 5.95
N TYR A 6 -12.65 1.13 5.57
CA TYR A 6 -12.06 -0.02 4.88
C TYR A 6 -11.94 -1.21 5.82
N ASP A 7 -12.49 -2.35 5.40
CA ASP A 7 -12.43 -3.60 6.13
C ASP A 7 -11.28 -4.50 5.64
N ARG A 8 -11.27 -5.78 6.05
CA ARG A 8 -10.23 -6.73 5.66
C ARG A 8 -10.26 -7.05 4.15
N GLN A 9 -11.45 -7.18 3.57
CA GLN A 9 -11.61 -7.57 2.17
C GLN A 9 -11.10 -6.47 1.24
N ASP A 10 -11.33 -5.21 1.59
CA ASP A 10 -10.83 -4.05 0.84
C ASP A 10 -9.29 -4.08 0.73
N TYR A 11 -8.59 -4.30 1.86
CA TYR A 11 -7.14 -4.38 1.88
C TYR A 11 -6.60 -5.62 1.12
N LEU A 12 -7.29 -6.76 1.19
CA LEU A 12 -6.92 -7.94 0.39
C LEU A 12 -7.06 -7.68 -1.11
N LEU A 13 -8.14 -7.02 -1.53
CA LEU A 13 -8.34 -6.68 -2.93
C LEU A 13 -7.24 -5.74 -3.42
N LEU A 14 -6.90 -4.72 -2.63
CA LEU A 14 -5.82 -3.78 -2.94
C LEU A 14 -4.45 -4.48 -3.01
N PHE A 15 -4.19 -5.45 -2.11
CA PHE A 15 -3.00 -6.29 -2.17
C PHE A 15 -2.94 -7.08 -3.49
N ILE A 16 -4.00 -7.81 -3.84
CA ILE A 16 -4.06 -8.60 -5.08
C ILE A 16 -3.86 -7.69 -6.30
N PHE A 17 -4.56 -6.57 -6.34
CA PHE A 17 -4.49 -5.61 -7.43
C PHE A 17 -3.07 -5.04 -7.60
N SER A 18 -2.44 -4.58 -6.52
CA SER A 18 -1.06 -4.10 -6.55
C SER A 18 -0.08 -5.20 -6.98
N GLY A 19 -0.26 -6.44 -6.52
CA GLY A 19 0.57 -7.57 -6.93
C GLY A 19 0.50 -7.85 -8.43
N ILE A 20 -0.71 -7.81 -9.01
CA ILE A 20 -0.92 -7.96 -10.46
C ILE A 20 -0.22 -6.83 -11.22
N LEU A 21 -0.37 -5.58 -10.79
CA LEU A 21 0.26 -4.43 -11.44
C LEU A 21 1.80 -4.50 -11.38
N GLY A 22 2.37 -4.88 -10.24
CA GLY A 22 3.82 -5.06 -10.10
C GLY A 22 4.36 -6.15 -11.03
N LEU A 23 3.66 -7.28 -11.13
CA LEU A 23 4.01 -8.36 -12.06
C LEU A 23 3.87 -7.92 -13.53
N ALA A 24 2.78 -7.23 -13.86
CA ALA A 24 2.54 -6.71 -15.20
C ALA A 24 3.64 -5.72 -15.61
N ALA A 25 4.04 -4.79 -14.73
CA ALA A 25 5.13 -3.86 -14.99
C ALA A 25 6.45 -4.59 -15.29
N LYS A 26 6.78 -5.61 -14.48
CA LYS A 26 7.98 -6.43 -14.68
C LYS A 26 7.94 -7.21 -16.01
N PHE A 27 6.77 -7.74 -16.37
CA PHE A 27 6.55 -8.48 -17.61
C PHE A 27 6.68 -7.58 -18.85
N ILE A 28 6.03 -6.42 -18.83
CA ILE A 28 6.08 -5.41 -19.90
C ILE A 28 7.54 -4.96 -20.11
N ARG A 29 8.28 -4.69 -19.04
CA ARG A 29 9.71 -4.32 -19.13
C ARG A 29 10.56 -5.39 -19.80
N ARG A 30 10.25 -6.67 -19.58
CA ARG A 30 11.03 -7.78 -20.12
C ARG A 30 10.76 -7.99 -21.61
N ILE A 31 9.52 -7.80 -22.05
CA ILE A 31 9.12 -8.03 -23.45
C ILE A 31 9.50 -6.85 -24.33
N ASN A 32 9.34 -5.63 -23.83
CA ASN A 32 9.65 -4.44 -24.60
C ASN A 32 11.11 -4.05 -24.37
N HIS A 33 11.91 -4.06 -25.43
CA HIS A 33 13.19 -3.37 -25.45
C HIS A 33 12.92 -1.86 -25.54
N VAL A 34 12.69 -1.25 -24.38
CA VAL A 34 12.32 0.16 -24.29
C VAL A 34 13.55 1.04 -24.45
N GLU A 35 13.61 1.80 -25.55
CA GLU A 35 14.68 2.76 -25.83
C GLU A 35 14.47 4.11 -25.13
N CYS A 36 13.23 4.47 -24.78
CA CYS A 36 12.94 5.72 -24.07
C CYS A 36 13.34 5.64 -22.60
N ASP A 37 14.27 6.51 -22.18
CA ASP A 37 14.82 6.52 -20.81
C ASP A 37 13.74 6.68 -19.74
N LEU A 38 12.74 7.53 -19.96
CA LEU A 38 11.67 7.78 -18.98
C LEU A 38 10.79 6.53 -18.78
N VAL A 39 10.41 5.86 -19.86
CA VAL A 39 9.59 4.64 -19.80
C VAL A 39 10.40 3.49 -19.17
N ARG A 40 11.70 3.42 -19.45
CA ARG A 40 12.61 2.44 -18.83
C ARG A 40 12.71 2.64 -17.31
N ILE A 41 12.85 3.89 -16.85
CA ILE A 41 12.90 4.24 -15.43
C ILE A 41 11.57 3.90 -14.73
N LEU A 42 10.43 4.29 -15.32
CA LEU A 42 9.12 4.02 -14.73
C LEU A 42 8.84 2.51 -14.64
N LEU A 43 9.02 1.78 -15.74
CA LEU A 43 8.83 0.33 -15.73
C LEU A 43 9.85 -0.40 -14.85
N GLY A 44 11.02 0.19 -14.64
CA GLY A 44 12.04 -0.32 -13.73
C GLY A 44 11.63 -0.27 -12.27
N SER A 45 11.01 0.85 -11.87
CA SER A 45 10.70 1.18 -10.47
C SER A 45 9.26 0.89 -10.03
N PHE A 46 8.34 0.70 -10.99
CA PHE A 46 6.97 0.28 -10.72
C PHE A 46 6.85 -1.03 -9.94
N PRO A 47 7.65 -2.09 -10.21
CA PRO A 47 7.65 -3.29 -9.38
C PRO A 47 7.89 -2.99 -7.91
N SER A 48 8.87 -2.15 -7.55
CA SER A 48 9.18 -1.78 -6.16
C SER A 48 8.07 -0.92 -5.54
N PHE A 49 7.52 0.05 -6.30
CA PHE A 49 6.36 0.85 -5.87
C PHE A 49 5.16 -0.02 -5.50
N PHE A 50 4.77 -0.95 -6.38
CA PHE A 50 3.62 -1.82 -6.15
C PHE A 50 3.90 -2.88 -5.09
N ALA A 51 5.15 -3.35 -4.95
CA ALA A 51 5.53 -4.31 -3.93
C ALA A 51 5.35 -3.75 -2.51
N VAL A 52 5.81 -2.53 -2.23
CA VAL A 52 5.66 -1.93 -0.90
C VAL A 52 4.20 -1.62 -0.57
N ILE A 53 3.41 -1.20 -1.55
CA ILE A 53 1.96 -1.00 -1.40
C ILE A 53 1.29 -2.34 -1.07
N GLY A 54 1.60 -3.38 -1.84
CA GLY A 54 1.01 -4.69 -1.65
C GLY A 54 1.30 -5.26 -0.28
N ILE A 55 2.57 -5.27 0.14
CA ILE A 55 2.93 -5.83 1.45
C ILE A 55 2.35 -5.00 2.60
N ALA A 56 2.24 -3.68 2.45
CA ALA A 56 1.57 -2.82 3.43
C ALA A 56 0.07 -3.14 3.56
N PHE A 57 -0.64 -3.33 2.45
CA PHE A 57 -2.07 -3.69 2.49
C PHE A 57 -2.28 -5.13 2.97
N LEU A 58 -1.40 -6.06 2.61
CA LEU A 58 -1.41 -7.41 3.16
C LEU A 58 -1.26 -7.37 4.70
N SER A 59 -0.32 -6.58 5.20
CA SER A 59 -0.14 -6.35 6.64
C SER A 59 -1.44 -5.83 7.28
N LEU A 60 -2.07 -4.80 6.72
CA LEU A 60 -3.35 -4.27 7.23
C LEU A 60 -4.52 -5.26 7.16
N ALA A 61 -4.51 -6.18 6.19
CA ALA A 61 -5.55 -7.21 6.05
C ALA A 61 -5.47 -8.30 7.13
N TYR A 62 -4.26 -8.65 7.58
CA TYR A 62 -4.05 -9.73 8.55
C TYR A 62 -3.82 -9.25 9.98
N THR A 63 -3.53 -7.95 10.19
CA THR A 63 -3.35 -7.41 11.54
C THR A 63 -4.71 -7.11 12.17
N LYS A 64 -4.95 -7.66 13.38
CA LYS A 64 -6.20 -7.40 14.13
C LYS A 64 -6.39 -5.92 14.45
N VAL A 65 -5.30 -5.21 14.73
CA VAL A 65 -5.30 -3.78 15.01
C VAL A 65 -4.57 -3.06 13.89
N LYS A 66 -5.32 -2.28 13.12
CA LYS A 66 -4.80 -1.55 11.96
C LYS A 66 -4.02 -0.34 12.45
N HIS A 67 -2.72 -0.32 12.19
CA HIS A 67 -1.83 0.75 12.62
C HIS A 67 -0.88 1.19 11.51
N GLN A 68 -0.62 2.49 11.43
CA GLN A 68 0.35 3.09 10.53
C GLN A 68 1.77 2.51 10.73
N LYS A 69 2.10 2.09 11.96
CA LYS A 69 3.38 1.45 12.27
C LYS A 69 3.64 0.21 11.43
N GLY A 70 2.59 -0.59 11.13
CA GLY A 70 2.72 -1.77 10.27
C GLY A 70 3.16 -1.39 8.86
N ILE A 71 2.59 -0.33 8.30
CA ILE A 71 2.95 0.23 6.99
C ILE A 71 4.40 0.73 7.00
N PHE A 72 4.82 1.39 8.09
CA PHE A 72 6.20 1.87 8.25
C PHE A 72 7.21 0.72 8.31
N PHE A 73 6.94 -0.36 9.06
CA PHE A 73 7.82 -1.53 9.11
C PHE A 73 7.90 -2.26 7.77
N CYS A 74 6.79 -2.34 7.03
CA CYS A 74 6.77 -2.84 5.66
C CYS A 74 7.71 -2.03 4.75
N PHE A 75 7.60 -0.70 4.78
CA PHE A 75 8.51 0.19 4.05
C PHE A 75 9.97 -0.01 4.46
N LEU A 76 10.25 -0.06 5.76
CA LEU A 76 11.61 -0.24 6.27
C LEU A 76 12.20 -1.59 5.84
N GLY A 77 11.41 -2.67 5.86
CA GLY A 77 11.83 -3.97 5.36
C GLY A 77 12.14 -3.97 3.87
N SER A 78 11.30 -3.33 3.05
CA SER A 78 11.56 -3.16 1.61
C SER A 78 12.81 -2.32 1.35
N LEU A 79 13.04 -1.27 2.14
CA LEU A 79 14.21 -0.41 2.02
C LEU A 79 15.50 -1.16 2.37
N ILE A 80 15.49 -1.96 3.45
CA ILE A 80 16.60 -2.85 3.81
C ILE A 80 16.93 -3.82 2.66
N TYR A 81 15.90 -4.37 2.00
CA TYR A 81 16.09 -5.26 0.85
C TYR A 81 16.78 -4.55 -0.33
N GLU A 82 16.39 -3.33 -0.67
CA GLU A 82 17.09 -2.56 -1.72
C GLU A 82 18.53 -2.22 -1.32
N PHE A 83 18.79 -1.91 -0.05
CA PHE A 83 20.17 -1.72 0.44
C PHE A 83 21.00 -3.00 0.41
N GLU A 84 20.40 -4.17 0.64
CA GLU A 84 21.07 -5.45 0.50
C GLU A 84 21.48 -5.71 -0.96
N GLN A 85 20.62 -5.37 -1.92
CA GLN A 85 20.94 -5.52 -3.35
C GLN A 85 22.16 -4.71 -3.78
N VAL A 86 22.42 -3.56 -3.16
CA VAL A 86 23.66 -2.78 -3.36
C VAL A 86 24.89 -3.67 -3.12
N TRP A 87 24.84 -4.45 -2.04
CA TRP A 87 25.97 -5.25 -1.60
C TRP A 87 26.11 -6.53 -2.42
N SER A 88 25.00 -7.25 -2.68
CA SER A 88 25.02 -8.55 -3.33
C SER A 88 25.13 -8.48 -4.86
N SER A 89 24.49 -7.49 -5.48
CA SER A 89 24.36 -7.42 -6.95
C SER A 89 24.96 -6.15 -7.56
N ARG A 90 25.37 -5.16 -6.76
CA ARG A 90 25.85 -3.83 -7.20
C ARG A 90 24.86 -3.09 -8.11
N VAL A 91 23.61 -3.52 -8.17
CA VAL A 91 22.54 -2.83 -8.87
C VAL A 91 21.82 -1.98 -7.82
N PHE A 92 22.22 -0.72 -7.71
CA PHE A 92 21.51 0.26 -6.89
C PHE A 92 20.76 1.20 -7.83
N ASP A 93 19.43 1.13 -7.78
CA ASP A 93 18.58 2.04 -8.52
C ASP A 93 17.95 3.08 -7.58
N ILE A 94 18.41 4.33 -7.69
CA ILE A 94 17.83 5.44 -6.91
C ILE A 94 16.33 5.60 -7.18
N TYR A 95 15.86 5.21 -8.38
CA TYR A 95 14.45 5.26 -8.73
C TYR A 95 13.64 4.23 -7.96
N ASP A 96 14.23 3.10 -7.56
CA ASP A 96 13.57 2.10 -6.71
C ASP A 96 13.37 2.63 -5.29
N ILE A 97 14.36 3.36 -4.74
CA ILE A 97 14.21 4.03 -3.43
C ILE A 97 13.11 5.10 -3.46
N ILE A 98 13.07 5.90 -4.53
CA ILE A 98 12.01 6.91 -4.71
C ILE A 98 10.64 6.22 -4.85
N ALA A 99 10.56 5.13 -5.62
CA ALA A 99 9.35 4.33 -5.77
C ALA A 99 8.87 3.72 -4.44
N LEU A 100 9.77 3.21 -3.60
CA LEU A 100 9.42 2.72 -2.27
C LEU A 100 8.85 3.84 -1.40
N LEU A 101 9.47 5.03 -1.42
CA LEU A 101 8.99 6.17 -0.65
C LEU A 101 7.60 6.61 -1.12
N LEU A 102 7.38 6.72 -2.44
CA LEU A 102 6.08 7.08 -3.00
C LEU A 102 5.01 6.02 -2.69
N GLY A 103 5.37 4.73 -2.76
CA GLY A 103 4.45 3.64 -2.44
C GLY A 103 4.06 3.61 -0.96
N TYR A 104 5.01 3.89 -0.07
CA TYR A 104 4.76 4.08 1.36
C TYR A 104 3.80 5.24 1.63
N LEU A 105 4.05 6.41 1.03
CA LEU A 105 3.19 7.59 1.18
C LEU A 105 1.78 7.32 0.64
N PHE A 106 1.67 6.61 -0.49
CA PHE A 106 0.40 6.20 -1.05
C PHE A 106 -0.36 5.26 -0.11
N ALA A 107 0.31 4.23 0.43
CA ALA A 107 -0.32 3.29 1.38
C ALA A 107 -0.80 4.01 2.65
N LEU A 108 -0.03 4.97 3.16
CA LEU A 108 -0.46 5.83 4.28
C LEU A 108 -1.68 6.67 3.93
N ALA A 109 -1.69 7.30 2.76
CA ALA A 109 -2.83 8.10 2.30
C ALA A 109 -4.11 7.26 2.22
N VAL A 110 -4.03 6.06 1.64
CA VAL A 110 -5.16 5.12 1.56
C VAL A 110 -5.63 4.68 2.95
N TYR A 111 -4.71 4.30 3.84
CA TYR A 111 -5.04 3.93 5.21
C TYR A 111 -5.76 5.08 5.96
N ASN A 112 -5.24 6.30 5.86
CA ASN A 112 -5.82 7.47 6.50
C ASN A 112 -7.19 7.81 5.90
N TYR A 113 -7.33 7.69 4.59
CA TYR A 113 -8.61 7.85 3.91
C TYR A 113 -9.63 6.80 4.37
N GLY A 114 -9.23 5.54 4.54
CA GLY A 114 -10.10 4.43 4.95
C GLY A 114 -10.44 4.39 6.45
N LYS A 115 -9.82 5.23 7.29
CA LYS A 115 -10.05 5.27 8.74
C LYS A 115 -11.40 5.93 9.07
N PRO A 116 -12.22 5.36 9.98
CA PRO A 116 -13.46 6.00 10.39
C PRO A 116 -13.19 7.35 11.05
N ASN A 117 -13.98 8.37 10.67
CA ASN A 117 -13.93 9.67 11.31
C ASN A 117 -14.57 9.57 12.71
N ILE A 118 -13.86 10.03 13.75
CA ILE A 118 -14.27 9.86 15.15
C ILE A 118 -15.62 10.55 15.40
N SER A 119 -15.89 11.69 14.75
CA SER A 119 -17.17 12.39 14.81
C SER A 119 -18.34 11.51 14.36
N ASN A 120 -18.19 10.81 13.23
CA ASN A 120 -19.24 9.95 12.67
C ASN A 120 -19.47 8.69 13.52
N THR A 121 -18.44 8.26 14.28
CA THR A 121 -18.52 7.07 15.14
C THR A 121 -19.35 7.36 16.39
N LEU A 122 -19.30 8.60 16.89
CA LEU A 122 -20.09 9.03 18.04
C LEU A 122 -21.58 9.18 17.68
N GLU A 123 -21.90 9.69 16.49
CA GLU A 123 -23.29 9.81 16.00
C GLU A 123 -23.94 8.45 15.70
N LEU A 124 -23.19 7.49 15.14
CA LEU A 124 -23.68 6.13 14.94
C LEU A 124 -23.94 5.42 16.27
N LYS A 125 -23.06 5.61 17.25
CA LYS A 125 -23.21 5.02 18.58
C LYS A 125 -24.38 5.65 19.34
N SER A 126 -24.57 6.98 19.26
CA SER A 126 -25.71 7.65 19.90
C SER A 126 -27.04 7.22 19.28
N SER A 127 -27.12 7.10 17.96
CA SER A 127 -28.34 6.67 17.27
C SER A 127 -28.72 5.22 17.64
N SER A 128 -27.73 4.32 17.72
CA SER A 128 -27.98 2.92 18.13
C SER A 128 -28.39 2.76 19.59
N CYS A 129 -28.06 3.70 20.47
CA CYS A 129 -28.43 3.64 21.90
C CYS A 129 -29.83 4.18 22.17
N ILE A 130 -30.40 5.00 21.28
CA ILE A 130 -31.76 5.55 21.46
C ILE A 130 -32.82 4.48 21.17
N ASP A 131 -32.57 3.58 20.22
CA ASP A 131 -33.53 2.53 19.81
C ASP A 131 -33.78 1.45 20.88
N TYR A 132 -32.99 1.40 21.96
CA TYR A 132 -33.17 0.44 23.07
C TYR A 132 -34.01 0.98 24.23
N VAL A 133 -34.40 2.25 24.21
CA VAL A 133 -35.14 2.88 25.32
C VAL A 133 -36.67 2.87 25.09
N GLU A 134 -37.13 2.52 23.89
CA GLU A 134 -38.56 2.54 23.50
C GLU A 134 -39.25 1.17 23.40
N LYS A 135 -38.82 0.15 24.14
CA LYS A 135 -39.57 -1.12 24.26
C LYS A 135 -39.89 -1.51 25.69
#